data_AF-A0A074VYX0-F1
#
_entry.id   AF-A0A074VYX0-F1
#
_cell.length_a   1.000
_cell.length_b   1.000
_cell.length_c   1.000
_cell.angle_alpha   90.00
_cell.angle_beta   90.00
_cell.angle_gamma   90.00
#
_symmetry.space_group_name_H-M   'P 1'
#
loop_
_entity.id
_entity.type
_entity.pdbx_description
1 polymer ?
#
loop_
_entity_poly.entity_id
_entity_poly.type
_entity_poly.pdbx_seq_one_letter_code
_entity_poly.pdbx_strand_id
1 'polypeptide(L)'
;TLTLKPLSAFTQGAAPDVYLNVPELHVGRIELVVDKLSADLNLNAKVANLVQLNAGVQVAVEKVNITIAEVDAEVELVVRLGHLVDIVGRVFDSLDLNPLLISTIGNATSLVGNVVTDVVGAVDGLLGSITQGGKTLNFVVDNLGNIVQKVGGVSTIVGDYTKNMTQTGASKSVGQGLTQKEYSYSPLNALVDIVFNSAGQVVQAVVQKKNGGSSGSSSSGSGS
;
A
#
# COMPACT_ATOMS: atom_id res chain seq x y z
N THR A 1 29.65 -32.68 -17.69
CA THR A 1 29.19 -32.20 -16.38
C THR A 1 29.69 -30.79 -16.17
N LEU A 2 28.80 -29.78 -16.22
CA LEU A 2 29.13 -28.39 -15.92
C LEU A 2 29.15 -28.23 -14.40
N THR A 3 30.33 -28.31 -13.80
CA THR A 3 30.50 -28.08 -12.36
C THR A 3 30.80 -26.61 -12.13
N LEU A 4 29.77 -25.84 -11.79
CA LEU A 4 29.92 -24.46 -11.30
C LEU A 4 30.45 -24.53 -9.86
N LYS A 5 31.69 -24.11 -9.64
CA LYS A 5 32.28 -24.00 -8.31
C LYS A 5 31.79 -22.70 -7.64
N PRO A 6 31.05 -22.76 -6.52
CA PRO A 6 30.62 -21.54 -5.84
C PRO A 6 31.83 -20.81 -5.23
N LEU A 7 31.89 -19.50 -5.49
CA LEU A 7 32.86 -18.59 -4.91
C LEU A 7 32.52 -18.31 -3.43
N SER A 8 33.46 -18.68 -2.56
CA SER A 8 33.80 -18.11 -1.24
C SER A 8 32.73 -17.91 -0.15
N ALA A 9 32.88 -18.73 0.90
CA ALA A 9 32.70 -18.45 2.34
C ALA A 9 31.52 -17.59 2.80
N PHE A 10 30.33 -18.21 2.86
CA PHE A 10 29.23 -17.78 3.73
C PHE A 10 29.37 -18.48 5.08
N THR A 11 29.04 -17.78 6.18
CA THR A 11 29.13 -18.30 7.55
C THR A 11 28.48 -19.68 7.68
N GLN A 12 29.29 -20.71 7.94
CA GLN A 12 28.82 -22.08 8.17
C GLN A 12 28.09 -22.12 9.52
N GLY A 13 26.76 -22.19 9.50
CA GLY A 13 25.99 -22.51 10.71
C GLY A 13 24.56 -21.97 10.77
N ALA A 14 24.21 -20.93 10.01
CA ALA A 14 22.83 -20.46 9.95
C ALA A 14 21.97 -21.42 9.11
N ALA A 15 20.66 -21.54 9.40
CA ALA A 15 19.73 -22.19 8.47
C ALA A 15 19.62 -21.32 7.19
N PRO A 16 19.49 -21.92 6.00
CA PRO A 16 19.23 -21.15 4.78
C PRO A 16 17.84 -20.51 4.81
N ASP A 17 17.71 -19.29 4.26
CA ASP A 17 16.45 -18.58 4.15
C ASP A 17 15.55 -19.16 3.05
N VAL A 18 16.14 -19.69 1.98
CA VAL A 18 15.45 -20.53 1.00
C VAL A 18 16.23 -21.82 0.84
N TYR A 19 15.57 -22.95 1.03
CA TYR A 19 16.11 -24.27 0.73
C TYR A 19 15.13 -25.01 -0.16
N LEU A 20 15.54 -25.29 -1.38
CA LEU A 20 14.79 -26.07 -2.34
C LEU A 20 15.68 -27.24 -2.76
N ASN A 21 15.28 -28.46 -2.39
CA ASN A 21 15.96 -29.68 -2.78
C ASN A 21 14.97 -30.55 -3.55
N VAL A 22 15.27 -30.79 -4.82
CA VAL A 22 14.50 -31.63 -5.74
C VAL A 22 15.42 -32.78 -6.15
N PRO A 23 15.36 -33.92 -5.45
CA PRO A 23 16.26 -35.05 -5.68
C PRO A 23 15.96 -35.79 -6.99
N GLU A 24 14.73 -35.68 -7.52
CA GLU A 24 14.36 -36.23 -8.82
C GLU A 24 13.56 -35.17 -9.58
N LEU A 25 14.18 -34.56 -10.59
CA LEU A 25 13.57 -33.64 -11.52
C LEU A 25 13.58 -34.28 -12.91
N HIS A 26 12.40 -34.64 -13.40
CA HIS A 26 12.21 -35.13 -14.76
C HIS A 26 11.74 -34.01 -15.67
N VAL A 27 12.46 -33.79 -16.77
CA VAL A 27 12.09 -32.85 -17.82
C VAL A 27 11.96 -33.63 -19.12
N GLY A 28 10.73 -33.83 -19.59
CA GLY A 28 10.49 -34.63 -20.79
C GLY A 28 11.20 -34.10 -22.04
N ARG A 29 11.37 -32.78 -22.18
CA ARG A 29 12.06 -32.19 -23.34
C ARG A 29 12.58 -30.79 -23.09
N ILE A 30 13.82 -30.54 -23.54
CA ILE A 30 14.46 -29.22 -23.62
C ILE A 30 14.73 -28.92 -25.09
N GLU A 31 14.26 -27.77 -25.57
CA GLU A 31 14.59 -27.23 -26.88
C GLU A 31 15.47 -25.99 -26.73
N LEU A 32 16.64 -26.00 -27.35
CA LEU A 32 17.51 -24.85 -27.46
C LEU A 32 17.66 -24.47 -28.94
N VAL A 33 17.08 -23.33 -29.30
CA VAL A 33 17.23 -22.73 -30.63
C VAL A 33 18.25 -21.61 -30.52
N VAL A 34 19.40 -21.76 -31.18
CA VAL A 34 20.47 -20.77 -31.20
C VAL A 34 20.59 -20.21 -32.62
N ASP A 35 20.33 -18.93 -32.77
CA ASP A 35 20.59 -18.23 -34.02
C ASP A 35 22.01 -17.67 -34.04
N LYS A 36 22.66 -17.71 -35.20
CA LYS A 36 23.98 -17.14 -35.49
C LYS A 36 25.07 -17.60 -34.51
N LEU A 37 25.15 -18.91 -34.26
CA LEU A 37 26.23 -19.50 -33.47
C LEU A 37 27.56 -19.35 -34.20
N SER A 38 28.46 -18.52 -33.68
CA SER A 38 29.83 -18.41 -34.15
C SER A 38 30.80 -18.95 -33.10
N ALA A 39 31.81 -19.68 -33.54
CA ALA A 39 32.84 -20.26 -32.68
C ALA A 39 34.20 -20.20 -33.37
N ASP A 40 35.21 -19.72 -32.64
CA ASP A 40 36.59 -19.74 -33.07
C ASP A 40 37.30 -20.93 -32.43
N LEU A 41 37.73 -21.89 -33.24
CA LEU A 41 38.46 -23.07 -32.80
C LEU A 41 39.93 -22.89 -33.13
N ASN A 42 40.77 -22.86 -32.08
CA ASN A 42 42.21 -22.82 -32.21
C ASN A 42 42.80 -24.14 -31.71
N LEU A 43 43.49 -24.86 -32.60
CA LEU A 43 44.24 -26.08 -32.30
C LEU A 43 45.74 -25.75 -32.24
N ASN A 44 46.34 -25.92 -31.07
CA ASN A 44 47.79 -25.93 -30.90
C ASN A 44 48.20 -27.31 -30.39
N ALA A 45 48.87 -28.08 -31.25
CA ALA A 45 49.33 -29.43 -30.95
C ALA A 45 50.82 -29.55 -31.21
N LYS A 46 51.56 -30.14 -30.26
CA LYS A 46 53.00 -30.40 -30.38
C LYS A 46 53.27 -31.88 -30.14
N VAL A 47 53.88 -32.54 -31.11
CA VAL A 47 54.22 -33.98 -31.02
C VAL A 47 55.74 -34.14 -30.99
N ALA A 48 56.23 -34.71 -29.88
CA ALA A 48 57.62 -35.14 -29.67
C ALA A 48 58.70 -34.12 -30.07
N ASN A 49 58.41 -32.82 -29.99
CA ASN A 49 59.28 -31.72 -30.44
C ASN A 49 59.67 -31.75 -31.93
N LEU A 50 59.08 -32.65 -32.74
CA LEU A 50 59.37 -32.77 -34.17
C LEU A 50 58.35 -32.02 -35.02
N VAL A 51 57.08 -32.01 -34.59
CA VAL A 51 56.00 -31.35 -35.32
C VAL A 51 55.22 -30.45 -34.37
N GLN A 52 55.00 -29.22 -34.82
CA GLN A 52 54.09 -28.27 -34.18
C GLN A 52 53.02 -27.87 -35.20
N LEU A 53 51.76 -28.11 -34.83
CA LEU A 53 50.60 -27.73 -35.61
C LEU A 53 49.88 -26.61 -34.88
N ASN A 54 49.77 -25.45 -35.53
CA ASN A 54 48.91 -24.37 -35.11
C ASN A 54 47.86 -24.17 -36.21
N ALA A 55 46.58 -24.33 -35.88
CA ALA A 55 45.48 -24.11 -36.81
C ALA A 55 44.38 -23.29 -36.12
N GLY A 56 43.86 -22.28 -36.79
CA GLY A 56 42.69 -21.53 -36.36
C GLY A 56 41.59 -21.69 -37.39
N VAL A 57 40.36 -21.95 -36.95
CA VAL A 57 39.16 -22.02 -37.79
C VAL A 57 38.07 -21.16 -37.15
N GLN A 58 37.38 -20.39 -37.96
CA GLN A 58 36.16 -19.67 -37.55
C GLN A 58 34.99 -20.45 -38.12
N VAL A 59 34.06 -20.86 -37.25
CA VAL A 59 32.85 -21.59 -37.63
C VAL A 59 31.68 -20.70 -37.34
N ALA A 60 30.81 -20.47 -38.31
CA ALA A 60 29.54 -19.78 -38.12
C ALA A 60 28.39 -20.66 -38.60
N VAL A 61 27.34 -20.75 -37.80
CA VAL A 61 26.12 -21.50 -38.07
C VAL A 61 24.94 -20.56 -37.87
N GLU A 62 24.13 -20.38 -38.91
CA GLU A 62 23.03 -19.43 -38.88
C GLU A 62 21.93 -19.82 -37.89
N LYS A 63 21.67 -21.12 -37.74
CA LYS A 63 20.66 -21.64 -36.83
C LYS A 63 21.00 -23.05 -36.37
N VAL A 64 20.92 -23.27 -35.06
CA VAL A 64 21.09 -24.58 -34.42
C VAL A 64 19.84 -24.87 -33.60
N ASN A 65 19.23 -26.03 -33.83
CA ASN A 65 18.13 -26.53 -33.01
C ASN A 65 18.65 -27.76 -32.25
N ILE A 66 18.79 -27.65 -30.93
CA ILE A 66 19.18 -28.73 -30.04
C ILE A 66 17.92 -29.20 -29.30
N THR A 67 17.61 -30.49 -29.42
CA THR A 67 16.54 -31.12 -28.65
C THR A 67 17.19 -32.13 -27.69
N ILE A 68 16.94 -31.97 -26.41
CA ILE A 68 17.32 -32.93 -25.37
C ILE A 68 16.02 -33.52 -24.83
N ALA A 69 15.79 -34.81 -25.00
CA ALA A 69 14.61 -35.50 -24.49
C ALA A 69 14.94 -36.24 -23.20
N GLU A 70 13.94 -36.40 -22.34
CA GLU A 70 13.99 -37.20 -21.11
C GLU A 70 15.21 -36.87 -20.24
N VAL A 71 15.22 -35.66 -19.69
CA VAL A 71 16.30 -35.18 -18.82
C VAL A 71 15.94 -35.46 -17.36
N ASP A 72 16.75 -36.29 -16.74
CA ASP A 72 16.76 -36.51 -15.31
C ASP A 72 17.81 -35.60 -14.68
N ALA A 73 17.40 -34.82 -13.68
CA ALA A 73 18.27 -33.88 -12.98
C ALA A 73 17.99 -33.89 -11.47
N GLU A 74 18.97 -33.45 -10.70
CA GLU A 74 18.83 -33.17 -9.28
C GLU A 74 19.09 -31.67 -9.10
N VAL A 75 18.20 -30.97 -8.38
CA VAL A 75 18.31 -29.52 -8.17
C VAL A 75 18.36 -29.23 -6.68
N GLU A 76 19.47 -28.64 -6.23
CA GLU A 76 19.58 -28.06 -4.90
C GLU A 76 19.82 -26.54 -5.01
N LEU A 77 18.90 -25.76 -4.46
CA LEU A 77 18.98 -24.31 -4.35
C LEU A 77 18.99 -23.92 -2.87
N VAL A 78 20.12 -23.35 -2.45
CA VAL A 78 20.33 -22.83 -1.10
C VAL A 78 20.53 -21.32 -1.19
N VAL A 79 19.57 -20.55 -0.70
CA VAL A 79 19.66 -19.08 -0.60
C VAL A 79 19.82 -18.69 0.85
N ARG A 80 20.80 -17.83 1.11
CA ARG A 80 21.03 -17.19 2.42
C ARG A 80 20.90 -15.69 2.20
N LEU A 81 19.78 -15.12 2.62
CA LEU A 81 19.52 -13.70 2.56
C LEU A 81 20.22 -13.04 3.75
N GLY A 82 21.45 -12.59 3.52
CA GLY A 82 22.14 -11.74 4.47
C GLY A 82 21.62 -10.31 4.46
N HIS A 83 21.60 -9.69 5.65
CA HIS A 83 21.67 -8.25 5.84
C HIS A 83 20.43 -7.40 5.53
N LEU A 84 19.28 -7.75 6.10
CA LEU A 84 18.15 -6.80 6.20
C LEU A 84 18.59 -5.52 6.93
N VAL A 85 19.44 -5.65 7.97
CA VAL A 85 20.01 -4.51 8.70
C VAL A 85 20.92 -3.65 7.82
N ASP A 86 21.77 -4.22 6.98
CA ASP A 86 22.63 -3.41 6.09
C ASP A 86 21.86 -2.85 4.89
N ILE A 87 20.75 -3.47 4.47
CA ILE A 87 19.83 -2.86 3.51
C ILE A 87 19.20 -1.62 4.13
N VAL A 88 18.70 -1.72 5.36
CA VAL A 88 18.16 -0.58 6.11
C VAL A 88 19.23 0.49 6.34
N GLY A 89 20.45 0.09 6.71
CA GLY A 89 21.61 0.98 6.85
C GLY A 89 21.93 1.71 5.55
N ARG A 90 22.06 0.99 4.41
CA ARG A 90 22.28 1.60 3.09
C ARG A 90 21.15 2.52 2.66
N VAL A 91 19.90 2.23 3.03
CA VAL A 91 18.77 3.13 2.78
C VAL A 91 18.92 4.40 3.61
N PHE A 92 19.27 4.31 4.89
CA PHE A 92 19.53 5.50 5.72
C PHE A 92 20.74 6.31 5.25
N ASP A 93 21.84 5.66 4.88
CA ASP A 93 23.01 6.32 4.28
C ASP A 93 22.63 7.02 2.95
N SER A 94 21.77 6.38 2.14
CA SER A 94 21.29 6.98 0.89
C SER A 94 20.34 8.16 1.13
N LEU A 95 19.54 8.13 2.19
CA LEU A 95 18.71 9.26 2.63
C LEU A 95 19.55 10.41 3.20
N ASP A 96 20.66 10.10 3.89
CA ASP A 96 21.61 11.10 4.40
C ASP A 96 22.36 11.79 3.25
N LEU A 97 22.80 11.02 2.26
CA LEU A 97 23.44 11.55 1.05
C LEU A 97 22.46 12.28 0.11
N ASN A 98 21.16 12.01 0.21
CA ASN A 98 20.12 12.59 -0.63
C ASN A 98 18.90 13.05 0.19
N PRO A 99 19.03 14.10 1.01
CA PRO A 99 18.00 14.53 1.95
C PRO A 99 16.72 15.04 1.28
N LEU A 100 16.75 15.37 -0.01
CA LEU A 100 15.56 15.74 -0.78
C LEU A 100 14.52 14.61 -0.83
N LEU A 101 14.94 13.34 -0.73
CA LEU A 101 14.04 12.19 -0.73
C LEU A 101 13.18 12.11 0.55
N ILE A 102 13.67 12.65 1.67
CA ILE A 102 12.91 12.75 2.92
C ILE A 102 11.72 13.69 2.76
N SER A 103 11.85 14.76 1.97
CA SER A 103 10.74 15.69 1.71
C SER A 103 9.64 15.05 0.86
N THR A 104 9.98 14.15 -0.07
CA THR A 104 9.01 13.40 -0.88
C THR A 104 8.25 12.38 -0.05
N ILE A 105 8.93 11.70 0.89
CA ILE A 105 8.31 10.71 1.78
C ILE A 105 7.54 11.37 2.93
N GLY A 106 8.05 12.47 3.48
CA GLY A 106 7.36 13.31 4.47
C GLY A 106 6.07 13.92 3.91
N ASN A 107 6.09 14.33 2.63
CA ASN A 107 4.87 14.71 1.94
C ASN A 107 3.93 13.52 1.67
N ALA A 108 4.45 12.30 1.47
CA ALA A 108 3.63 11.09 1.32
C ALA A 108 2.98 10.66 2.64
N THR A 109 3.63 10.82 3.81
CA THR A 109 3.02 10.57 5.13
C THR A 109 2.12 11.72 5.57
N SER A 110 2.39 12.96 5.18
CA SER A 110 1.39 14.03 5.25
C SER A 110 0.23 13.78 4.29
N LEU A 111 0.43 13.14 3.14
CA LEU A 111 -0.68 12.69 2.28
C LEU A 111 -1.43 11.53 2.90
N VAL A 112 -0.80 10.57 3.57
CA VAL A 112 -1.54 9.49 4.25
C VAL A 112 -2.26 10.03 5.48
N GLY A 113 -1.62 10.87 6.29
CA GLY A 113 -2.25 11.58 7.40
C GLY A 113 -3.38 12.50 6.95
N ASN A 114 -3.17 13.23 5.85
CA ASN A 114 -4.20 14.05 5.22
C ASN A 114 -5.25 13.22 4.51
N VAL A 115 -4.96 12.04 3.97
CA VAL A 115 -5.97 11.15 3.36
C VAL A 115 -6.81 10.50 4.45
N VAL A 116 -6.26 10.18 5.63
CA VAL A 116 -7.11 9.74 6.76
C VAL A 116 -7.95 10.91 7.30
N THR A 117 -7.48 12.16 7.25
CA THR A 117 -8.29 13.32 7.67
C THR A 117 -9.19 13.91 6.58
N ASP A 118 -8.88 13.75 5.30
CA ASP A 118 -9.63 14.22 4.13
C ASP A 118 -10.69 13.20 3.73
N VAL A 119 -10.43 11.90 3.91
CA VAL A 119 -11.46 10.87 3.75
C VAL A 119 -12.43 10.85 4.94
N VAL A 120 -12.05 11.40 6.10
CA VAL A 120 -12.95 11.71 7.24
C VAL A 120 -13.47 13.16 7.19
N GLY A 121 -13.05 13.96 6.20
CA GLY A 121 -13.23 15.42 6.19
C GLY A 121 -14.03 16.00 5.02
N ALA A 122 -14.31 15.24 3.96
CA ALA A 122 -14.99 15.75 2.78
C ALA A 122 -16.50 15.44 2.71
N VAL A 123 -17.11 14.94 3.80
CA VAL A 123 -18.56 15.01 3.98
C VAL A 123 -18.87 16.08 5.03
N ASP A 124 -19.76 17.02 4.70
CA ASP A 124 -20.30 18.04 5.60
C ASP A 124 -21.24 17.37 6.61
N GLY A 125 -20.68 16.49 7.44
CA GLY A 125 -21.37 15.65 8.41
C GLY A 125 -21.29 16.18 9.83
N LEU A 126 -21.01 17.47 10.02
CA LEU A 126 -20.90 18.07 11.35
C LEU A 126 -22.28 18.07 12.02
N LEU A 127 -22.44 17.15 12.97
CA LEU A 127 -23.63 17.08 13.81
C LEU A 127 -23.70 18.22 14.82
N GLY A 128 -22.58 18.81 15.24
CA GLY A 128 -22.58 19.93 16.17
C GLY A 128 -21.54 19.78 17.26
N SER A 129 -21.60 20.65 18.27
CA SER A 129 -20.63 20.68 19.36
C SER A 129 -21.28 20.85 20.71
N ILE A 130 -20.74 20.17 21.73
CA ILE A 130 -21.09 20.40 23.14
C ILE A 130 -19.84 20.80 23.91
N THR A 131 -20.00 21.59 24.96
CA THR A 131 -18.90 21.94 25.87
C THR A 131 -18.99 21.06 27.11
N GLN A 132 -17.99 20.23 27.36
CA GLN A 132 -17.92 19.36 28.54
C GLN A 132 -16.59 19.57 29.24
N GLY A 133 -16.62 19.96 30.51
CA GLY A 133 -15.40 20.16 31.31
C GLY A 133 -14.45 21.22 30.75
N GLY A 134 -14.97 22.27 30.11
CA GLY A 134 -14.17 23.36 29.51
C GLY A 134 -13.52 23.02 28.16
N LYS A 135 -13.80 21.83 27.60
CA LYS A 135 -13.36 21.43 26.26
C LYS A 135 -14.56 21.36 25.31
N THR A 136 -14.39 21.88 24.10
CA THR A 136 -15.40 21.75 23.03
C THR A 136 -15.24 20.39 22.37
N LEU A 137 -16.31 19.62 22.36
CA LEU A 137 -16.42 18.31 21.74
C LEU A 137 -17.27 18.46 20.47
N ASN A 138 -16.69 18.27 19.30
CA ASN A 138 -17.43 18.27 18.03
C ASN A 138 -17.82 16.85 17.66
N PHE A 139 -19.05 16.64 17.20
CA PHE A 139 -19.54 15.35 16.72
C PHE A 139 -19.75 15.42 15.21
N VAL A 140 -19.28 14.40 14.50
CA VAL A 140 -19.37 14.29 13.05
C VAL A 140 -19.86 12.88 12.71
N VAL A 141 -20.59 12.71 11.60
CA VAL A 141 -20.85 11.39 11.00
C VAL A 141 -20.03 11.28 9.72
N ASP A 142 -19.24 10.22 9.61
CA ASP A 142 -18.49 9.95 8.39
C ASP A 142 -19.36 9.30 7.29
N ASN A 143 -18.81 9.14 6.09
CA ASN A 143 -19.54 8.58 4.94
C ASN A 143 -20.02 7.12 5.15
N LEU A 144 -19.43 6.41 6.10
CA LEU A 144 -19.79 5.03 6.46
C LEU A 144 -20.83 4.96 7.59
N GLY A 145 -21.15 6.09 8.23
CA GLY A 145 -22.11 6.16 9.33
C GLY A 145 -21.47 6.14 10.74
N ASN A 146 -20.15 6.12 10.85
CA ASN A 146 -19.51 6.17 12.15
C ASN A 146 -19.65 7.58 12.75
N ILE A 147 -19.96 7.63 14.04
CA ILE A 147 -20.00 8.87 14.81
C ILE A 147 -18.60 9.12 15.37
N VAL A 148 -17.99 10.22 14.96
CA VAL A 148 -16.65 10.65 15.37
C VAL A 148 -16.77 11.85 16.30
N GLN A 149 -16.12 11.74 17.46
CA GLN A 149 -15.94 12.85 18.39
C GLN A 149 -14.56 13.48 18.17
N LYS A 150 -14.52 14.80 18.00
CA LYS A 150 -13.28 15.58 17.84
C LYS A 150 -13.07 16.49 19.04
N VAL A 151 -11.89 16.38 19.67
CA VAL A 151 -11.53 17.18 20.86
C VAL A 151 -10.07 17.62 20.71
N GLY A 152 -9.84 18.93 20.64
CA GLY A 152 -8.47 19.48 20.56
C GLY A 152 -7.63 18.91 19.42
N GLY A 153 -8.26 18.61 18.27
CA GLY A 153 -7.60 18.03 17.09
C GLY A 153 -7.52 16.50 17.07
N VAL A 154 -7.87 15.82 18.16
CA VAL A 154 -7.92 14.35 18.21
C VAL A 154 -9.30 13.86 17.80
N SER A 155 -9.38 12.88 16.90
CA SER A 155 -10.63 12.26 16.44
C SER A 155 -10.77 10.83 16.99
N THR A 156 -11.88 10.51 17.65
CA THR A 156 -12.19 9.17 18.16
C THR A 156 -13.56 8.72 17.70
N ILE A 157 -13.67 7.48 17.20
CA ILE A 157 -14.96 6.89 16.86
C ILE A 157 -15.66 6.52 18.17
N VAL A 158 -16.85 7.06 18.39
CA VAL A 158 -17.64 6.90 19.63
C VAL A 158 -18.93 6.11 19.40
N GLY A 159 -19.26 5.76 18.15
CA GLY A 159 -20.44 4.98 17.84
C GLY A 159 -20.73 4.91 16.35
N ASP A 160 -21.94 4.46 16.04
CA ASP A 160 -22.50 4.36 14.69
C ASP A 160 -23.95 4.86 14.70
N TYR A 161 -24.36 5.63 13.70
CA TYR A 161 -25.69 6.25 13.67
C TYR A 161 -26.83 5.22 13.73
N THR A 162 -26.66 4.02 13.18
CA THR A 162 -27.68 2.96 13.20
C THR A 162 -27.91 2.37 14.58
N LYS A 163 -26.89 2.43 15.46
CA LYS A 163 -26.95 1.90 16.83
C LYS A 163 -27.21 2.97 17.87
N ASN A 164 -26.70 4.18 17.63
CA ASN A 164 -26.66 5.26 18.60
C ASN A 164 -27.67 6.38 18.33
N MET A 165 -28.34 6.36 17.19
CA MET A 165 -29.45 7.26 16.90
C MET A 165 -30.75 6.49 16.63
N THR A 166 -31.89 7.15 16.83
CA THR A 166 -33.22 6.56 16.57
C THR A 166 -33.91 7.37 15.48
N GLN A 167 -34.37 6.72 14.41
CA GLN A 167 -35.09 7.42 13.36
C GLN A 167 -36.43 7.94 13.90
N THR A 168 -36.66 9.25 13.80
CA THR A 168 -37.86 9.92 14.34
C THR A 168 -38.85 10.34 13.26
N GLY A 169 -38.42 10.41 12.00
CA GLY A 169 -39.22 10.87 10.87
C GLY A 169 -39.31 9.89 9.70
N ALA A 170 -40.17 10.22 8.73
CA ALA A 170 -40.26 9.49 7.46
C ALA A 170 -39.06 9.80 6.56
N SER A 171 -38.74 8.88 5.65
CA SER A 171 -37.70 9.11 4.63
C SER A 171 -38.23 10.05 3.55
N LYS A 172 -37.46 11.09 3.21
CA LYS A 172 -37.80 12.09 2.19
C LYS A 172 -36.78 12.02 1.05
N SER A 173 -37.23 11.88 -0.20
CA SER A 173 -36.33 12.05 -1.33
C SER A 173 -36.01 13.53 -1.54
N VAL A 174 -34.73 13.87 -1.67
CA VAL A 174 -34.25 15.25 -1.88
C VAL A 174 -33.73 15.49 -3.31
N GLY A 175 -34.05 14.59 -4.24
CA GLY A 175 -33.63 14.65 -5.65
C GLY A 175 -32.26 14.03 -5.92
N GLN A 176 -31.91 13.82 -7.20
CA GLN A 176 -30.60 13.29 -7.63
C GLN A 176 -30.21 11.93 -7.01
N GLY A 177 -31.18 11.09 -6.65
CA GLY A 177 -30.93 9.80 -6.00
C GLY A 177 -30.57 9.92 -4.51
N LEU A 178 -30.74 11.09 -3.90
CA LEU A 178 -30.50 11.32 -2.48
C LEU A 178 -31.77 11.14 -1.64
N THR A 179 -31.60 10.57 -0.45
CA THR A 179 -32.67 10.36 0.53
C THR A 179 -32.28 10.94 1.87
N GLN A 180 -33.09 11.83 2.44
CA GLN A 180 -32.94 12.36 3.78
C GLN A 180 -33.78 11.56 4.77
N LYS A 181 -33.24 11.32 5.97
CA LYS A 181 -33.96 10.75 7.12
C LYS A 181 -33.60 11.53 8.38
N GLU A 182 -34.57 11.64 9.28
CA GLU A 182 -34.42 12.34 10.55
C GLU A 182 -34.16 11.35 11.69
N TYR A 183 -33.19 11.67 12.55
CA TYR A 183 -32.76 10.86 13.68
C TYR A 183 -32.64 11.68 14.96
N SER A 184 -33.02 11.14 16.12
CA SER A 184 -32.67 11.71 17.41
C SER A 184 -31.31 11.22 17.89
N TYR A 185 -30.46 12.14 18.36
CA TYR A 185 -29.16 11.80 18.96
C TYR A 185 -29.05 12.35 20.39
N SER A 186 -29.22 11.46 21.37
CA SER A 186 -29.29 11.80 22.80
C SER A 186 -28.09 12.59 23.34
N PRO A 187 -26.83 12.29 22.96
CA PRO A 187 -25.67 13.07 23.41
C PRO A 187 -25.71 14.55 23.03
N LEU A 188 -26.40 14.90 21.93
CA LEU A 188 -26.62 16.29 21.51
C LEU A 188 -27.96 16.86 21.97
N ASN A 189 -28.86 16.03 22.51
CA ASN A 189 -30.26 16.39 22.80
C ASN A 189 -30.95 17.10 21.62
N ALA A 190 -30.69 16.62 20.40
CA ALA A 190 -31.11 17.25 19.15
C ALA A 190 -31.57 16.21 18.12
N LEU A 191 -32.35 16.68 17.14
CA LEU A 191 -32.66 15.95 15.93
C LEU A 191 -31.57 16.23 14.88
N VAL A 192 -31.25 15.22 14.10
CA VAL A 192 -30.21 15.20 13.07
C VAL A 192 -30.85 14.75 11.78
N ASP A 193 -30.76 15.58 10.75
CA ASP A 193 -31.07 15.19 9.39
C ASP A 193 -29.84 14.58 8.74
N ILE A 194 -29.96 13.33 8.29
CA ILE A 194 -28.90 12.63 7.56
C ILE A 194 -29.36 12.36 6.14
N VAL A 195 -28.55 12.77 5.17
CA VAL A 195 -28.79 12.55 3.74
C VAL A 195 -27.90 11.40 3.26
N PHE A 196 -28.50 10.48 2.52
CA PHE A 196 -27.86 9.30 1.97
C PHE A 196 -27.87 9.32 0.44
N ASN A 197 -26.85 8.75 -0.18
CA ASN A 197 -26.86 8.47 -1.61
C ASN A 197 -27.58 7.13 -1.92
N SER A 198 -27.68 6.79 -3.21
CA SER A 198 -28.31 5.54 -3.68
C SER A 198 -27.56 4.27 -3.21
N ALA A 199 -26.31 4.38 -2.80
CA ALA A 199 -25.51 3.29 -2.23
C ALA A 199 -25.68 3.16 -0.70
N GLY A 200 -26.48 4.03 -0.06
CA GLY A 200 -26.70 4.03 1.39
C GLY A 200 -25.60 4.70 2.21
N GLN A 201 -24.67 5.41 1.57
CA GLN A 201 -23.59 6.14 2.25
C GLN A 201 -24.07 7.52 2.69
N VAL A 202 -23.54 8.02 3.81
CA VAL A 202 -23.89 9.34 4.36
C VAL A 202 -23.17 10.43 3.58
N VAL A 203 -23.93 11.32 2.94
CA VAL A 203 -23.35 12.45 2.18
C VAL A 203 -23.41 13.77 2.93
N GLN A 204 -24.35 13.90 3.87
CA GLN A 204 -24.50 15.09 4.71
C GLN A 204 -25.19 14.71 6.01
N ALA A 205 -24.81 15.35 7.11
CA ALA A 205 -25.50 15.21 8.39
C ALA A 205 -25.49 16.53 9.14
N VAL A 206 -26.68 17.06 9.45
CA VAL A 206 -26.84 18.37 10.09
C VAL A 206 -27.80 18.26 11.27
N VAL A 207 -27.50 18.93 12.39
CA VAL A 207 -28.49 19.09 13.45
C VAL A 207 -29.55 20.10 13.04
N GLN A 208 -30.80 19.72 13.28
CA GLN A 208 -31.86 20.70 13.33
C GLN A 208 -31.61 21.59 14.54
N LYS A 209 -31.49 22.90 14.28
CA LYS A 209 -31.36 23.89 15.35
C LYS A 209 -32.55 23.71 16.29
N LYS A 210 -32.28 23.48 17.58
CA LYS A 210 -33.34 23.49 18.61
C LYS A 210 -34.10 24.79 18.43
N ASN A 211 -35.41 24.73 18.15
CA ASN A 211 -36.27 25.91 18.14
C ASN A 211 -36.23 26.54 19.55
N GLY A 212 -35.29 27.46 19.75
CA GLY A 212 -35.12 28.31 20.92
C GLY A 212 -35.10 29.74 20.42
N GLY A 213 -36.06 30.54 20.87
CA GLY A 213 -36.50 31.77 20.24
C GLY A 213 -35.43 32.84 19.97
N SER A 214 -35.71 33.61 18.93
CA SER A 214 -35.08 34.89 18.63
C SER A 214 -35.19 35.84 19.81
N SER A 215 -34.06 36.19 20.44
CA SER A 215 -33.93 37.46 21.14
C SER A 215 -32.91 38.33 20.38
N GLY A 216 -33.45 39.22 19.55
CA GLY A 216 -32.67 40.35 19.03
C GLY A 216 -32.32 41.27 20.20
N SER A 217 -31.03 41.43 20.47
CA SER A 217 -30.54 42.52 21.32
C SER A 217 -29.95 43.59 20.43
N SER A 218 -30.75 44.62 20.17
CA SER A 218 -30.32 45.91 19.65
C SER A 218 -29.69 46.71 20.81
N SER A 219 -28.39 46.95 20.77
CA SER A 219 -27.74 47.93 21.66
C SER A 219 -27.13 49.06 20.84
N SER A 220 -27.95 50.07 20.55
CA SER A 220 -27.49 51.42 20.21
C SER A 220 -27.22 52.18 21.51
N GLY A 221 -25.94 52.27 21.91
CA GLY A 221 -25.49 53.07 23.05
C GLY A 221 -25.10 54.49 22.60
N SER A 222 -25.79 55.48 23.16
CA SER A 222 -25.55 56.92 23.05
C SER A 222 -24.21 57.33 23.67
N GLY A 223 -23.43 58.15 22.96
CA GLY A 223 -22.28 58.88 23.51
C GLY A 223 -22.66 60.32 23.81
N SER A 224 -22.44 60.72 25.07
CA SER A 224 -22.41 62.10 25.55
C SER A 224 -21.07 62.77 25.24
#